data_AF-X1LH90-F1
#
_entry.id   AF-X1LH90-F1
#
_cell.length_a   1.000
_cell.length_b   1.000
_cell.length_c   1.000
_cell.angle_alpha   90.00
_cell.angle_beta   90.00
_cell.angle_gamma   90.00
#
_symmetry.space_group_name_H-M   'P 1'
#
loop_
_entity.id
_entity.type
_entity.pdbx_description
1 polymer ?
#
loop_
_entity_poly.entity_id
_entity_poly.type
_entity_poly.pdbx_seq_one_letter_code
_entity_poly.pdbx_strand_id
1 'polypeptide(L)'
;GDNVGDVAGMGADLFESYVDSIIATMTLCMVAFTVTMVKPLTPDTETAWFLPMMVAAGGIIASIIGAFLVRVGEKPGMGILLTALRRGTFSASILTAVFAFLAVYFLRADLGIFWAILAGLVAGVLIGESTNYFTSYAYSPTRQISAASQTGTGTTITRGFANGLMSTLPPIILVAIAIMVSHHFAGIYGVAIAGIGMLSTLGITLATDAYGPVADNAGGIVEMSGLPPEIRQRTDALDSLGNTTAATGKGFAIGSAALTSLALMLAYTQA
;
A
#
# COMPACT_ATOMS: atom_id res chain seq x y z
N GLY A 1 9.40 -1.58 -21.53
CA GLY A 1 10.13 -0.73 -20.55
C GLY A 1 9.83 -1.19 -19.14
N ASP A 2 8.57 -1.08 -18.74
CA ASP A 2 7.75 -1.96 -17.89
C ASP A 2 8.51 -3.03 -17.07
N ASN A 3 9.10 -4.07 -17.66
CA ASN A 3 9.86 -5.07 -16.86
C ASN A 3 11.07 -4.50 -16.07
N VAL A 4 11.75 -3.47 -16.60
CA VAL A 4 12.91 -2.83 -15.95
C VAL A 4 12.44 -1.76 -14.96
N GLY A 5 11.47 -0.94 -15.34
CA GLY A 5 10.94 0.14 -14.49
C GLY A 5 9.93 -0.36 -13.46
N ASP A 6 8.76 -0.77 -13.95
CA ASP A 6 7.57 -1.07 -13.15
C ASP A 6 7.58 -2.48 -12.51
N VAL A 7 8.56 -3.34 -12.82
CA VAL A 7 8.80 -4.59 -12.06
C VAL A 7 10.08 -4.51 -11.23
N ALA A 8 11.25 -4.38 -11.87
CA ALA A 8 12.52 -4.41 -11.13
C ALA A 8 12.76 -3.16 -10.27
N GLY A 9 12.57 -1.95 -10.84
CA GLY A 9 12.70 -0.69 -10.09
C GLY A 9 11.66 -0.56 -8.99
N MET A 10 10.40 -0.84 -9.29
CA MET A 10 9.30 -0.75 -8.33
C MET A 10 9.37 -1.79 -7.20
N GLY A 11 9.84 -3.01 -7.50
CA GLY A 11 10.13 -4.01 -6.48
C GLY A 11 11.26 -3.61 -5.54
N ALA A 12 12.27 -2.87 -6.04
CA ALA A 12 13.37 -2.36 -5.22
C ALA A 12 12.93 -1.20 -4.31
N ASP A 13 12.19 -0.22 -4.82
CA ASP A 13 11.63 0.93 -4.08
C ASP A 13 10.77 0.49 -2.89
N LEU A 14 9.83 -0.43 -3.14
CA LEU A 14 8.97 -0.99 -2.10
C LEU A 14 9.73 -1.91 -1.12
N PHE A 15 10.78 -2.59 -1.56
CA PHE A 15 11.65 -3.39 -0.69
C PHE A 15 12.49 -2.49 0.25
N GLU A 16 13.08 -1.43 -0.27
CA GLU A 16 13.80 -0.41 0.51
C GLU A 16 12.88 0.20 1.57
N SER A 17 11.71 0.71 1.16
CA SER A 17 10.69 1.25 2.07
C SER A 17 10.30 0.29 3.20
N TYR A 18 10.21 -1.01 2.91
CA TYR A 18 9.87 -2.06 3.88
C TYR A 18 10.99 -2.33 4.88
N VAL A 19 12.21 -2.50 4.40
CA VAL A 19 13.39 -2.76 5.24
C VAL A 19 13.70 -1.55 6.11
N ASP A 20 13.65 -0.34 5.54
CA ASP A 20 13.91 0.90 6.27
C ASP A 20 12.86 1.16 7.36
N SER A 21 11.57 0.90 7.08
CA SER A 21 10.51 0.99 8.11
C SER A 21 10.78 0.07 9.30
N ILE A 22 11.23 -1.16 9.02
CA ILE A 22 11.57 -2.15 10.04
C ILE A 22 12.80 -1.69 10.84
N ILE A 23 13.89 -1.30 10.17
CA ILE A 23 15.14 -0.85 10.81
C ILE A 23 14.93 0.44 11.62
N ALA A 24 14.15 1.41 11.11
CA ALA A 24 13.83 2.65 11.82
C ALA A 24 13.06 2.36 13.12
N THR A 25 12.03 1.50 13.04
CA THR A 25 11.23 1.11 14.21
C THR A 25 12.06 0.33 15.23
N MET A 26 12.95 -0.56 14.78
CA MET A 26 13.89 -1.30 15.62
C MET A 26 14.87 -0.35 16.33
N THR A 27 15.45 0.61 15.62
CA THR A 27 16.34 1.64 16.19
C THR A 27 15.63 2.46 17.27
N LEU A 28 14.33 2.71 17.11
CA LEU A 28 13.48 3.40 18.09
C LEU A 28 13.01 2.52 19.27
N CYS A 29 13.49 1.28 19.43
CA CYS A 29 13.12 0.40 20.54
C CYS A 29 13.34 1.02 21.93
N MET A 30 14.42 1.80 22.10
CA MET A 30 14.68 2.50 23.36
C MET A 30 13.63 3.57 23.67
N VAL A 31 13.08 4.24 22.64
CA VAL A 31 12.03 5.25 22.80
C VAL A 31 10.71 4.61 23.25
N ALA A 32 10.46 3.34 22.90
CA ALA A 32 9.32 2.57 23.43
C ALA A 32 9.45 2.25 24.94
N PHE A 33 10.67 2.31 25.48
CA PHE A 33 11.01 1.86 26.83
C PHE A 33 11.29 2.99 27.83
N THR A 34 11.94 4.11 27.46
CA THR A 34 12.54 5.01 28.47
C THR A 34 11.94 6.41 28.65
N VAL A 35 11.70 7.19 27.59
CA VAL A 35 11.83 8.66 27.71
C VAL A 35 10.59 9.42 28.22
N THR A 36 9.40 9.19 27.66
CA THR A 36 8.29 10.18 27.71
C THR A 36 6.91 9.65 28.14
N MET A 37 6.74 8.35 28.37
CA MET A 37 5.44 7.77 28.72
C MET A 37 5.33 7.43 30.21
N VAL A 38 4.17 7.71 30.81
CA VAL A 38 3.82 7.37 32.21
C VAL A 38 3.80 5.84 32.46
N LYS A 39 3.78 5.06 31.38
CA LYS A 39 3.79 3.59 31.36
C LYS A 39 4.67 3.12 30.19
N PRO A 40 5.56 2.13 30.38
CA PRO A 40 6.32 1.56 29.26
C PRO A 40 5.38 0.86 28.26
N LEU A 41 5.65 1.01 26.97
CA LEU A 41 4.79 0.45 25.90
C LEU A 41 5.05 -1.05 25.66
N THR A 42 6.22 -1.55 26.08
CA THR A 42 6.62 -2.96 26.01
C THR A 42 7.20 -3.40 27.36
N PRO A 43 7.16 -4.71 27.70
CA PRO A 43 7.76 -5.20 28.94
C PRO A 43 9.29 -5.04 29.00
N ASP A 44 9.95 -5.10 27.84
CA ASP A 44 11.40 -5.04 27.69
C ASP A 44 11.78 -4.50 26.29
N THR A 45 13.06 -4.12 26.14
CA THR A 45 13.60 -3.57 24.88
C THR A 45 13.67 -4.62 23.77
N GLU A 46 13.91 -5.90 24.10
CA GLU A 46 13.93 -6.98 23.11
C GLU A 46 12.57 -7.12 22.43
N THR A 47 11.48 -7.04 23.21
CA THR A 47 10.11 -7.05 22.70
C THR A 47 9.87 -5.88 21.73
N ALA A 48 10.31 -4.66 22.06
CA ALA A 48 10.20 -3.51 21.16
C ALA A 48 11.05 -3.66 19.87
N TRP A 49 12.14 -4.43 19.93
CA TRP A 49 12.99 -4.75 18.79
C TRP A 49 12.41 -5.87 17.91
N PHE A 50 11.81 -6.92 18.49
CA PHE A 50 11.25 -8.05 17.74
C PHE A 50 9.84 -7.82 17.19
N LEU A 51 9.01 -7.02 17.87
CA LEU A 51 7.64 -6.71 17.46
C LEU A 51 7.49 -6.23 16.00
N PRO A 52 8.29 -5.27 15.47
CA PRO A 52 8.21 -4.87 14.05
C PRO A 52 8.41 -6.05 13.08
N MET A 53 9.37 -6.94 13.38
CA MET A 53 9.63 -8.14 12.56
C MET A 53 8.50 -9.17 12.67
N MET A 54 7.83 -9.30 13.83
CA MET A 54 6.68 -10.19 13.99
C MET A 54 5.45 -9.71 13.20
N VAL A 55 5.19 -8.40 13.17
CA VAL A 55 4.12 -7.81 12.35
C VAL A 55 4.40 -8.01 10.87
N ALA A 56 5.65 -7.77 10.44
CA ALA A 56 6.13 -8.05 9.08
C ALA A 56 5.96 -9.53 8.68
N ALA A 57 6.38 -10.47 9.53
CA ALA A 57 6.25 -11.91 9.27
C ALA A 57 4.78 -12.36 9.18
N GLY A 58 3.92 -11.88 10.09
CA GLY A 58 2.47 -12.11 10.02
C GLY A 58 1.84 -11.55 8.74
N GLY A 59 2.29 -10.37 8.31
CA GLY A 59 1.88 -9.73 7.06
C GLY A 59 2.27 -10.50 5.79
N ILE A 60 3.45 -11.13 5.77
CA ILE A 60 3.86 -12.04 4.68
C ILE A 60 2.93 -13.27 4.62
N ILE A 61 2.65 -13.91 5.75
CA ILE A 61 1.74 -15.06 5.82
C ILE A 61 0.32 -14.68 5.37
N ALA A 62 -0.19 -13.55 5.84
CA ALA A 62 -1.47 -12.98 5.44
C ALA A 62 -1.53 -12.67 3.94
N SER A 63 -0.45 -12.13 3.37
CA SER A 63 -0.33 -11.85 1.93
C SER A 63 -0.38 -13.13 1.08
N ILE A 64 0.31 -14.19 1.51
CA ILE A 64 0.29 -15.50 0.84
C ILE A 64 -1.13 -16.08 0.86
N ILE A 65 -1.81 -16.06 2.01
CA ILE A 65 -3.20 -16.54 2.14
C ILE A 65 -4.14 -15.69 1.26
N GLY A 66 -4.00 -14.37 1.28
CA GLY A 66 -4.80 -13.44 0.47
C GLY A 66 -4.63 -13.68 -1.03
N ALA A 67 -3.42 -14.04 -1.49
CA ALA A 67 -3.16 -14.34 -2.90
C ALA A 67 -3.99 -15.55 -3.38
N PHE A 68 -4.11 -16.62 -2.58
CA PHE A 68 -4.97 -17.78 -2.92
C PHE A 68 -6.48 -17.46 -2.90
N LEU A 69 -6.87 -16.34 -2.30
CA LEU A 69 -8.25 -15.83 -2.29
C LEU A 69 -8.55 -14.92 -3.50
N VAL A 70 -7.55 -14.47 -4.26
CA VAL A 70 -7.75 -13.82 -5.56
C VAL A 70 -8.19 -14.88 -6.57
N ARG A 71 -9.43 -14.76 -7.08
CA ARG A 71 -9.99 -15.63 -8.13
C ARG A 71 -10.91 -14.82 -9.02
N VAL A 72 -10.62 -14.84 -10.31
CA VAL A 72 -11.36 -14.17 -11.38
C VAL A 72 -12.14 -15.22 -12.17
N GLY A 73 -13.38 -14.92 -12.56
CA GLY A 73 -14.18 -15.78 -13.43
C GLY A 73 -13.95 -15.48 -14.92
N GLU A 74 -14.62 -16.22 -15.81
CA GLU A 74 -14.38 -16.16 -17.26
C GLU A 74 -14.72 -14.82 -17.94
N LYS A 75 -15.39 -13.88 -17.26
CA LYS A 75 -15.84 -12.61 -17.82
C LYS A 75 -14.87 -11.46 -17.45
N PRO A 76 -14.08 -10.93 -18.41
CA PRO A 76 -13.22 -9.78 -18.15
C PRO A 76 -14.07 -8.51 -18.03
N GLY A 77 -14.09 -7.92 -16.84
CA GLY A 77 -14.72 -6.63 -16.60
C GLY A 77 -14.04 -5.95 -15.43
N MET A 78 -13.63 -4.69 -15.61
CA MET A 78 -12.87 -3.91 -14.63
C MET A 78 -13.45 -3.97 -13.21
N GLY A 79 -14.78 -3.88 -13.06
CA GLY A 79 -15.44 -4.03 -11.75
C GLY A 79 -15.25 -5.41 -11.11
N ILE A 80 -15.33 -6.50 -11.89
CA ILE A 80 -15.13 -7.88 -11.41
C ILE A 80 -13.67 -8.10 -11.02
N LEU A 81 -12.76 -7.61 -11.87
CA LEU A 81 -11.31 -7.69 -11.67
C LEU A 81 -10.88 -6.94 -10.40
N LEU A 82 -11.29 -5.67 -10.24
CA LEU A 82 -11.06 -4.89 -9.03
C LEU A 82 -11.65 -5.58 -7.79
N THR A 83 -12.85 -6.15 -7.87
CA THR A 83 -13.45 -6.88 -6.73
C THR A 83 -12.65 -8.16 -6.38
N ALA A 84 -12.09 -8.87 -7.36
CA ALA A 84 -11.25 -10.03 -7.11
C ALA A 84 -9.93 -9.66 -6.42
N LEU A 85 -9.26 -8.59 -6.87
CA LEU A 85 -8.05 -8.06 -6.24
C LEU A 85 -8.34 -7.53 -4.83
N ARG A 86 -9.39 -6.72 -4.66
CA ARG A 86 -9.87 -6.23 -3.35
C ARG A 86 -10.13 -7.38 -2.40
N ARG A 87 -10.79 -8.47 -2.83
CA ARG A 87 -11.02 -9.64 -1.95
C ARG A 87 -9.70 -10.19 -1.41
N GLY A 88 -8.67 -10.28 -2.26
CA GLY A 88 -7.32 -10.63 -1.83
C GLY A 88 -6.76 -9.62 -0.82
N THR A 89 -6.59 -8.36 -1.21
CA THR A 89 -5.92 -7.33 -0.39
C THR A 89 -6.63 -7.07 0.94
N PHE A 90 -7.96 -6.94 0.96
CA PHE A 90 -8.72 -6.76 2.21
C PHE A 90 -8.65 -8.01 3.10
N SER A 91 -8.65 -9.23 2.53
CA SER A 91 -8.49 -10.45 3.35
C SER A 91 -7.10 -10.54 3.98
N ALA A 92 -6.06 -10.15 3.24
CA ALA A 92 -4.70 -10.02 3.77
C ALA A 92 -4.65 -8.96 4.88
N SER A 93 -5.18 -7.75 4.67
CA SER A 93 -5.22 -6.71 5.71
C SER A 93 -5.93 -7.16 6.99
N ILE A 94 -7.07 -7.84 6.88
CA ILE A 94 -7.80 -8.38 8.05
C ILE A 94 -6.95 -9.44 8.77
N LEU A 95 -6.32 -10.37 8.03
CA LEU A 95 -5.42 -11.37 8.61
C LEU A 95 -4.20 -10.73 9.27
N THR A 96 -3.60 -9.70 8.67
CA THR A 96 -2.47 -8.98 9.24
C THR A 96 -2.85 -8.22 10.51
N ALA A 97 -4.05 -7.62 10.58
CA ALA A 97 -4.56 -7.04 11.81
C ALA A 97 -4.72 -8.11 12.92
N VAL A 98 -5.19 -9.31 12.59
CA VAL A 98 -5.26 -10.43 13.54
C VAL A 98 -3.86 -10.86 14.00
N PHE A 99 -2.90 -11.04 13.09
CA PHE A 99 -1.53 -11.39 13.45
C PHE A 99 -0.84 -10.30 14.30
N ALA A 100 -1.05 -9.01 13.98
CA ALA A 100 -0.55 -7.89 14.76
C ALA A 100 -1.14 -7.86 16.18
N PHE A 101 -2.46 -8.10 16.32
CA PHE A 101 -3.10 -8.22 17.62
C PHE A 101 -2.51 -9.38 18.43
N LEU A 102 -2.35 -10.56 17.82
CA LEU A 102 -1.75 -11.72 18.47
C LEU A 102 -0.30 -11.47 18.88
N ALA A 103 0.51 -10.82 18.03
CA ALA A 103 1.88 -10.46 18.36
C ALA A 103 1.96 -9.52 19.58
N VAL A 104 1.19 -8.42 19.58
CA VAL A 104 1.10 -7.49 20.72
C VAL A 104 0.62 -8.20 21.99
N TYR A 105 -0.41 -9.04 21.89
CA TYR A 105 -1.00 -9.74 23.03
C TYR A 105 -0.06 -10.78 23.64
N PHE A 106 0.56 -11.66 22.82
CA PHE A 106 1.47 -12.69 23.33
C PHE A 106 2.78 -12.10 23.88
N LEU A 107 3.29 -11.03 23.28
CA LEU A 107 4.43 -10.27 23.80
C LEU A 107 4.09 -9.37 24.99
N ARG A 108 2.83 -9.34 25.46
CA ARG A 108 2.35 -8.49 26.56
C ARG A 108 2.65 -6.99 26.38
N ALA A 109 2.74 -6.55 25.13
CA ALA A 109 2.92 -5.15 24.79
C ALA A 109 1.60 -4.37 24.97
N ASP A 110 1.69 -3.05 25.07
CA ASP A 110 0.52 -2.20 25.25
C ASP A 110 -0.37 -2.19 24.00
N LEU A 111 -1.70 -2.26 24.21
CA LEU A 111 -2.67 -2.26 23.10
C LEU A 111 -2.66 -0.96 22.29
N GLY A 112 -2.10 0.14 22.81
CA GLY A 112 -1.80 1.34 22.05
C GLY A 112 -0.92 1.08 20.83
N ILE A 113 0.03 0.14 20.92
CA ILE A 113 0.85 -0.27 19.77
C ILE A 113 -0.02 -0.95 18.70
N PHE A 114 -0.95 -1.82 19.09
CA PHE A 114 -1.89 -2.43 18.15
C PHE A 114 -2.74 -1.36 17.43
N TRP A 115 -3.25 -0.36 18.15
CA TRP A 115 -3.99 0.75 17.53
C TRP A 115 -3.13 1.60 16.59
N ALA A 116 -1.85 1.79 16.89
CA ALA A 116 -0.91 2.46 15.99
C ALA A 116 -0.65 1.66 14.70
N ILE A 117 -0.40 0.35 14.81
CA ILE A 117 -0.28 -0.56 13.64
C ILE A 117 -1.56 -0.52 12.80
N LEU A 118 -2.72 -0.61 13.43
CA LEU A 118 -4.02 -0.60 12.76
C LEU A 118 -4.29 0.73 12.04
N ALA A 119 -3.91 1.87 12.63
CA ALA A 119 -4.03 3.18 11.99
C ALA A 119 -3.23 3.25 10.68
N GLY A 120 -1.98 2.77 10.69
CA GLY A 120 -1.15 2.69 9.50
C GLY A 120 -1.70 1.75 8.42
N LEU A 121 -2.14 0.55 8.83
CA LEU A 121 -2.76 -0.44 7.94
C LEU A 121 -4.04 0.10 7.28
N VAL A 122 -4.93 0.72 8.05
CA VAL A 122 -6.17 1.33 7.55
C VAL A 122 -5.84 2.50 6.61
N ALA A 123 -4.85 3.34 6.95
CA ALA A 123 -4.41 4.41 6.06
C ALA A 123 -3.89 3.85 4.72
N GLY A 124 -3.09 2.78 4.72
CA GLY A 124 -2.62 2.12 3.49
C GLY A 124 -3.75 1.64 2.59
N VAL A 125 -4.75 0.96 3.18
CA VAL A 125 -5.95 0.50 2.44
C VAL A 125 -6.75 1.69 1.88
N LEU A 126 -6.95 2.75 2.66
CA LEU A 126 -7.69 3.94 2.23
C LEU A 126 -6.94 4.77 1.17
N ILE A 127 -5.60 4.82 1.22
CA ILE A 127 -4.77 5.43 0.17
C ILE A 127 -4.91 4.65 -1.13
N GLY A 128 -4.91 3.32 -1.07
CA GLY A 128 -5.13 2.48 -2.24
C GLY A 128 -6.52 2.69 -2.86
N GLU A 129 -7.57 2.69 -2.04
CA GLU A 129 -8.95 2.94 -2.49
C GLU A 129 -9.15 4.36 -3.05
N SER A 130 -8.55 5.37 -2.43
CA SER A 130 -8.52 6.74 -2.96
C SER A 130 -7.84 6.77 -4.32
N THR A 131 -6.66 6.16 -4.46
CA THR A 131 -5.92 6.16 -5.71
C THR A 131 -6.71 5.50 -6.84
N ASN A 132 -7.30 4.33 -6.59
CA ASN A 132 -8.20 3.64 -7.52
C ASN A 132 -9.40 4.51 -7.95
N TYR A 133 -9.99 5.30 -7.04
CA TYR A 133 -11.08 6.23 -7.38
C TYR A 133 -10.65 7.33 -8.38
N PHE A 134 -9.41 7.82 -8.29
CA PHE A 134 -8.89 8.86 -9.17
C PHE A 134 -8.29 8.35 -10.49
N THR A 135 -8.00 7.04 -10.60
CA THR A 135 -7.35 6.46 -11.78
C THR A 135 -8.23 5.48 -12.58
N SER A 136 -9.06 4.65 -11.94
CA SER A 136 -9.89 3.69 -12.67
C SER A 136 -11.00 4.35 -13.49
N TYR A 137 -11.12 3.93 -14.75
CA TYR A 137 -12.17 4.37 -15.67
C TYR A 137 -13.60 3.98 -15.25
N ALA A 138 -13.76 3.16 -14.21
CA ALA A 138 -15.06 2.91 -13.58
C ALA A 138 -15.61 4.15 -12.86
N TYR A 139 -14.75 5.04 -12.38
CA TYR A 139 -15.13 6.19 -11.56
C TYR A 139 -15.30 7.48 -12.34
N SER A 140 -15.88 8.50 -11.71
CA SER A 140 -16.16 9.79 -12.36
C SER A 140 -14.90 10.55 -12.79
N PRO A 141 -13.80 10.63 -12.00
CA PRO A 141 -12.68 11.51 -12.33
C PRO A 141 -12.00 11.15 -13.66
N THR A 142 -11.64 9.87 -13.87
CA THR A 142 -11.07 9.39 -15.14
C THR A 142 -12.03 9.55 -16.32
N ARG A 143 -13.33 9.28 -16.13
CA ARG A 143 -14.35 9.47 -17.18
C ARG A 143 -14.51 10.94 -17.59
N GLN A 144 -14.32 11.89 -16.67
CA GLN A 144 -14.33 13.32 -16.99
C GLN A 144 -13.10 13.75 -17.80
N ILE A 145 -11.93 13.13 -17.59
CA ILE A 145 -10.75 13.36 -18.45
C ILE A 145 -11.04 12.85 -19.87
N SER A 146 -11.59 11.63 -19.99
CA SER A 146 -11.99 11.05 -21.28
C SER A 146 -13.02 11.92 -22.02
N ALA A 147 -14.04 12.44 -21.31
CA ALA A 147 -15.01 13.36 -21.88
C ALA A 147 -14.36 14.70 -22.32
N ALA A 148 -13.41 15.23 -21.55
CA ALA A 148 -12.68 16.45 -21.90
C ALA A 148 -11.79 16.30 -23.16
N SER A 149 -11.48 15.08 -23.60
CA SER A 149 -10.81 14.82 -24.88
C SER A 149 -11.69 15.08 -26.10
N GLN A 150 -13.02 15.14 -25.94
CA GLN A 150 -13.92 15.52 -27.04
C GLN A 150 -13.78 16.99 -27.45
N THR A 151 -13.27 17.85 -26.56
CA THR A 151 -13.03 19.28 -26.82
C THR A 151 -11.56 19.61 -27.17
N GLY A 152 -10.69 18.59 -27.25
CA GLY A 152 -9.32 18.69 -27.75
C GLY A 152 -8.23 18.42 -26.72
N THR A 153 -6.97 18.33 -27.18
CA THR A 153 -5.83 17.92 -26.34
C THR A 153 -5.57 18.86 -25.15
N GLY A 154 -5.79 20.17 -25.32
CA GLY A 154 -5.59 21.16 -24.27
C GLY A 154 -6.54 20.96 -23.07
N THR A 155 -7.79 20.58 -23.33
CA THR A 155 -8.78 20.27 -22.29
C THR A 155 -8.52 18.90 -21.64
N THR A 156 -8.03 17.90 -22.38
CA THR A 156 -7.52 16.65 -21.80
C THR A 156 -6.40 16.92 -20.79
N ILE A 157 -5.37 17.67 -21.19
CA ILE A 157 -4.19 17.94 -20.35
C ILE A 157 -4.58 18.74 -19.11
N THR A 158 -5.34 19.83 -19.26
CA THR A 158 -5.77 20.64 -18.11
C THR A 158 -6.70 19.86 -17.16
N ARG A 159 -7.60 19.01 -17.68
CA ARG A 159 -8.45 18.17 -16.82
C ARG A 159 -7.67 17.08 -16.11
N GLY A 160 -6.71 16.45 -16.79
CA GLY A 160 -5.82 15.45 -16.19
C GLY A 160 -4.92 16.04 -15.11
N PHE A 161 -4.34 17.23 -15.35
CA PHE A 161 -3.52 17.94 -14.37
C PHE A 161 -4.34 18.36 -13.14
N ALA A 162 -5.54 18.92 -13.34
CA ALA A 162 -6.44 19.24 -12.24
C ALA A 162 -6.85 17.99 -11.44
N ASN A 163 -7.07 16.84 -12.10
CA ASN A 163 -7.35 15.57 -11.45
C ASN A 163 -6.18 15.10 -10.59
N GLY A 164 -4.95 15.18 -11.11
CA GLY A 164 -3.72 14.87 -10.36
C GLY A 164 -3.60 15.71 -9.10
N LEU A 165 -3.76 17.04 -9.20
CA LEU A 165 -3.74 17.93 -8.03
C LEU A 165 -4.80 17.53 -7.00
N MET A 166 -6.05 17.29 -7.41
CA MET A 166 -7.12 16.88 -6.50
C MET A 166 -6.86 15.51 -5.83
N SER A 167 -6.22 14.58 -6.53
CA SER A 167 -5.92 13.24 -6.01
C SER A 167 -4.91 13.20 -4.87
N THR A 168 -4.12 14.28 -4.68
CA THR A 168 -3.14 14.38 -3.58
C THR A 168 -3.80 14.60 -2.22
N LEU A 169 -4.99 15.20 -2.18
CA LEU A 169 -5.60 15.66 -0.94
C LEU A 169 -5.96 14.50 0.02
N PRO A 170 -6.63 13.40 -0.41
CA PRO A 170 -6.97 12.32 0.51
C PRO A 170 -5.73 11.58 1.07
N PRO A 171 -4.70 11.20 0.28
CA PRO A 171 -3.47 10.62 0.85
C PRO A 171 -2.81 11.48 1.91
N ILE A 172 -2.71 12.81 1.69
CA ILE A 172 -2.13 13.74 2.68
C ILE A 172 -2.94 13.73 3.98
N ILE A 173 -4.28 13.81 3.89
CA ILE A 173 -5.16 13.76 5.07
C ILE A 173 -5.06 12.41 5.79
N LEU A 174 -5.03 11.30 5.05
CA LEU A 174 -4.93 9.95 5.61
C LEU A 174 -3.61 9.72 6.35
N VAL A 175 -2.48 10.16 5.78
CA VAL A 175 -1.16 10.09 6.45
C VAL A 175 -1.15 10.99 7.69
N ALA A 176 -1.67 12.21 7.62
CA ALA A 176 -1.74 13.11 8.78
C ALA A 176 -2.59 12.51 9.93
N ILE A 177 -3.75 11.93 9.62
CA ILE A 177 -4.59 11.23 10.61
C ILE A 177 -3.85 10.01 11.16
N ALA A 178 -3.18 9.21 10.33
CA ALA A 178 -2.41 8.06 10.77
C ALA A 178 -1.31 8.46 11.77
N ILE A 179 -0.55 9.52 11.49
CA ILE A 179 0.47 10.09 12.39
C ILE A 179 -0.16 10.54 13.70
N MET A 180 -1.26 11.31 13.66
CA MET A 180 -1.92 11.81 14.87
C MET A 180 -2.46 10.68 15.76
N VAL A 181 -3.10 9.67 15.16
CA VAL A 181 -3.66 8.52 15.88
C VAL A 181 -2.57 7.63 16.45
N SER A 182 -1.56 7.27 15.64
CA SER A 182 -0.45 6.42 16.09
C SER A 182 0.41 7.10 17.17
N HIS A 183 0.67 8.41 17.05
CA HIS A 183 1.34 9.19 18.08
C HIS A 183 0.51 9.29 19.37
N HIS A 184 -0.81 9.44 19.28
CA HIS A 184 -1.67 9.47 20.46
C HIS A 184 -1.63 8.15 21.26
N PHE A 185 -1.60 7.00 20.57
CA PHE A 185 -1.64 5.69 21.22
C PHE A 185 -0.27 5.14 21.65
N ALA A 186 0.82 5.44 20.92
CA ALA A 186 2.14 4.87 21.19
C ALA A 186 3.32 5.83 20.90
N GLY A 187 3.06 7.14 20.81
CA GLY A 187 4.10 8.17 20.64
C GLY A 187 4.94 8.00 19.37
N ILE A 188 6.22 8.37 19.46
CA ILE A 188 7.21 8.26 18.37
C ILE A 188 7.32 6.81 17.85
N TYR A 189 7.38 5.83 18.74
CA TYR A 189 7.41 4.41 18.35
C TYR A 189 6.13 3.99 17.64
N GLY A 190 4.98 4.52 18.08
CA GLY A 190 3.69 4.38 17.40
C GLY A 190 3.72 4.85 15.95
N VAL A 191 4.28 6.03 15.68
CA VAL A 191 4.40 6.57 14.32
C VAL A 191 5.28 5.67 13.44
N ALA A 192 6.40 5.18 13.97
CA ALA A 192 7.29 4.28 13.25
C ALA A 192 6.62 2.93 12.91
N ILE A 193 6.03 2.27 13.91
CA ILE A 193 5.37 0.97 13.71
C ILE A 193 4.06 1.08 12.92
N ALA A 194 3.44 2.26 12.82
CA ALA A 194 2.36 2.51 11.87
C ALA A 194 2.84 2.46 10.40
N GLY A 195 4.08 2.87 10.12
CA GLY A 195 4.70 2.67 8.79
C GLY A 195 4.79 1.20 8.42
N ILE A 196 5.18 0.35 9.37
CA ILE A 196 5.17 -1.12 9.21
C ILE A 196 3.73 -1.63 9.07
N GLY A 197 2.79 -1.12 9.87
CA GLY A 197 1.37 -1.47 9.74
C GLY A 197 0.84 -1.21 8.34
N MET A 198 1.18 -0.07 7.74
CA MET A 198 0.87 0.26 6.35
C MET A 198 1.50 -0.75 5.38
N LEU A 199 2.82 -0.95 5.46
CA LEU A 199 3.57 -1.83 4.56
C LEU A 199 3.40 -3.34 4.82
N SER A 200 2.73 -3.74 5.89
CA SER A 200 2.64 -5.15 6.31
C SER A 200 1.95 -6.07 5.29
N THR A 201 1.10 -5.52 4.41
CA THR A 201 0.47 -6.25 3.28
C THR A 201 1.24 -6.10 1.96
N LEU A 202 2.48 -5.60 1.98
CA LEU A 202 3.28 -5.37 0.77
C LEU A 202 3.35 -6.59 -0.15
N GLY A 203 3.46 -7.80 0.39
CA GLY A 203 3.56 -9.02 -0.43
C GLY A 203 2.39 -9.20 -1.41
N ILE A 204 1.16 -8.86 -1.00
CA ILE A 204 0.00 -8.92 -1.90
C ILE A 204 -0.15 -7.64 -2.73
N THR A 205 0.16 -6.46 -2.17
CA THR A 205 0.13 -5.19 -2.91
C THR A 205 1.08 -5.23 -4.11
N LEU A 206 2.35 -5.61 -3.89
CA LEU A 206 3.38 -5.76 -4.94
C LEU A 206 3.01 -6.83 -5.97
N ALA A 207 2.32 -7.90 -5.57
CA ALA A 207 1.82 -8.90 -6.51
C ALA A 207 0.71 -8.34 -7.43
N THR A 208 -0.17 -7.47 -6.92
CA THR A 208 -1.16 -6.76 -7.77
C THR A 208 -0.54 -5.67 -8.64
N ASP A 209 0.62 -5.16 -8.24
CA ASP A 209 1.42 -4.15 -8.93
C ASP A 209 2.12 -4.75 -10.15
N ALA A 210 2.98 -5.76 -9.91
CA ALA A 210 3.73 -6.48 -10.94
C ALA A 210 2.83 -7.23 -11.95
N TYR A 211 1.56 -7.47 -11.61
CA TYR A 211 0.55 -7.94 -12.55
C TYR A 211 0.35 -6.99 -13.75
N GLY A 212 0.45 -5.67 -13.55
CA GLY A 212 0.21 -4.68 -14.61
C GLY A 212 1.19 -4.78 -15.78
N PRO A 213 2.51 -4.69 -15.55
CA PRO A 213 3.54 -4.85 -16.59
C PRO A 213 3.47 -6.21 -17.31
N VAL A 214 3.02 -7.27 -16.63
CA VAL A 214 2.79 -8.59 -17.23
C VAL A 214 1.59 -8.56 -18.18
N ALA A 215 0.50 -7.88 -17.81
CA ALA A 215 -0.69 -7.73 -18.66
C ALA A 215 -0.42 -6.86 -19.91
N ASP A 216 0.32 -5.75 -19.75
CA ASP A 216 0.75 -4.89 -20.87
C ASP A 216 1.64 -5.64 -21.86
N ASN A 217 2.71 -6.30 -21.38
CA ASN A 217 3.58 -7.11 -22.23
C ASN A 217 2.82 -8.25 -22.93
N ALA A 218 1.83 -8.86 -22.29
CA ALA A 218 0.96 -9.84 -22.93
C ALA A 218 0.11 -9.22 -24.07
N GLY A 219 -0.44 -8.02 -23.87
CA GLY A 219 -1.15 -7.27 -24.92
C GLY A 219 -0.25 -6.90 -26.10
N GLY A 220 0.98 -6.45 -25.82
CA GLY A 220 1.99 -6.20 -26.86
C GLY A 220 2.35 -7.44 -27.67
N ILE A 221 2.54 -8.60 -27.01
CA ILE A 221 2.78 -9.88 -27.69
C ILE A 221 1.59 -10.28 -28.58
N VAL A 222 0.36 -10.10 -28.10
CA VAL A 222 -0.87 -10.40 -28.86
C VAL A 222 -0.97 -9.55 -30.13
N GLU A 223 -0.68 -8.25 -30.02
CA GLU A 223 -0.65 -7.31 -31.15
C GLU A 223 0.43 -7.69 -32.18
N MET A 224 1.68 -7.87 -31.72
CA MET A 224 2.82 -8.21 -32.59
C MET A 224 2.69 -9.58 -33.26
N SER A 225 1.94 -10.50 -32.65
CA SER A 225 1.69 -11.85 -33.20
C SER A 225 0.49 -11.91 -34.14
N GLY A 226 -0.24 -10.82 -34.35
CA GLY A 226 -1.43 -10.79 -35.22
C GLY A 226 -2.57 -11.71 -34.75
N LEU A 227 -2.71 -11.90 -33.44
CA LEU A 227 -3.72 -12.79 -32.85
C LEU A 227 -5.14 -12.20 -32.96
N PRO A 228 -6.21 -13.02 -32.86
CA PRO A 228 -7.59 -12.56 -33.02
C PRO A 228 -7.98 -11.41 -32.08
N PRO A 229 -8.82 -10.45 -32.54
CA PRO A 229 -9.20 -9.27 -31.74
C PRO A 229 -9.84 -9.58 -30.37
N GLU A 230 -10.48 -10.74 -30.21
CA GLU A 230 -11.02 -11.18 -28.93
C GLU A 230 -9.92 -11.37 -27.87
N ILE A 231 -8.74 -11.85 -28.26
CA ILE A 231 -7.60 -12.01 -27.36
C ILE A 231 -7.07 -10.63 -26.95
N ARG A 232 -7.00 -9.68 -27.89
CA ARG A 232 -6.59 -8.30 -27.63
C ARG A 232 -7.55 -7.59 -26.66
N GLN A 233 -8.86 -7.72 -26.87
CA GLN A 233 -9.88 -7.18 -25.96
C GLN A 233 -9.77 -7.76 -24.54
N ARG A 234 -9.36 -9.03 -24.40
CA ARG A 234 -9.05 -9.61 -23.08
C ARG A 234 -7.81 -8.97 -22.47
N THR A 235 -6.70 -8.86 -23.20
CA THR A 235 -5.48 -8.22 -22.67
C THR A 235 -5.67 -6.74 -22.34
N ASP A 236 -6.45 -5.98 -23.11
CA ASP A 236 -6.73 -4.57 -22.84
C ASP A 236 -7.54 -4.37 -21.54
N ALA A 237 -8.44 -5.31 -21.22
CA ALA A 237 -9.16 -5.33 -19.96
C ALA A 237 -8.24 -5.70 -18.77
N LEU A 238 -7.17 -6.46 -19.02
CA LEU A 238 -6.17 -6.82 -18.01
C LEU A 238 -5.16 -5.68 -17.78
N ASP A 239 -4.69 -5.04 -18.85
CA ASP A 239 -3.78 -3.88 -18.84
C ASP A 239 -4.44 -2.64 -18.21
N SER A 240 -5.68 -2.31 -18.59
CA SER A 240 -6.38 -1.18 -17.97
C SER A 240 -6.62 -1.36 -16.45
N LEU A 241 -6.75 -2.61 -15.96
CA LEU A 241 -6.66 -2.92 -14.54
C LEU A 241 -5.24 -2.68 -14.00
N GLY A 242 -4.23 -3.19 -14.71
CA GLY A 242 -2.80 -3.02 -14.39
C GLY A 242 -2.38 -1.56 -14.19
N ASN A 243 -2.83 -0.67 -15.06
CA ASN A 243 -2.59 0.77 -14.92
C ASN A 243 -3.18 1.36 -13.62
N THR A 244 -4.31 0.80 -13.15
CA THR A 244 -4.93 1.20 -11.87
C THR A 244 -4.16 0.61 -10.67
N THR A 245 -3.73 -0.64 -10.75
CA THR A 245 -2.96 -1.27 -9.66
C THR A 245 -1.56 -0.67 -9.53
N ALA A 246 -0.90 -0.35 -10.65
CA ALA A 246 0.37 0.37 -10.67
C ALA A 246 0.29 1.75 -10.01
N ALA A 247 -0.77 2.50 -10.29
CA ALA A 247 -1.01 3.76 -9.58
C ALA A 247 -1.26 3.53 -8.08
N THR A 248 -2.03 2.49 -7.72
CA THR A 248 -2.34 2.11 -6.33
C THR A 248 -1.07 1.77 -5.56
N GLY A 249 -0.14 1.03 -6.17
CA GLY A 249 1.18 0.71 -5.62
C GLY A 249 2.06 1.95 -5.43
N LYS A 250 2.10 2.85 -6.41
CA LYS A 250 2.81 4.15 -6.30
C LYS A 250 2.23 5.03 -5.19
N GLY A 251 0.90 5.07 -5.04
CA GLY A 251 0.24 5.78 -3.94
C GLY A 251 0.57 5.19 -2.57
N PHE A 252 0.63 3.86 -2.47
CA PHE A 252 1.04 3.13 -1.27
C PHE A 252 2.52 3.41 -0.91
N ALA A 253 3.44 3.32 -1.88
CA ALA A 253 4.86 3.64 -1.71
C ALA A 253 5.09 5.06 -1.17
N ILE A 254 4.42 6.06 -1.75
CA ILE A 254 4.51 7.47 -1.30
C ILE A 254 3.95 7.63 0.12
N GLY A 255 2.81 7.00 0.42
CA GLY A 255 2.19 7.02 1.74
C GLY A 255 3.09 6.41 2.82
N SER A 256 3.73 5.27 2.52
CA SER A 256 4.68 4.63 3.43
C SER A 256 5.96 5.41 3.56
N ALA A 257 6.52 5.93 2.47
CA ALA A 257 7.76 6.72 2.49
C ALA A 257 7.63 7.97 3.38
N ALA A 258 6.46 8.60 3.43
CA ALA A 258 6.20 9.71 4.35
C ALA A 258 6.28 9.30 5.83
N LEU A 259 5.71 8.15 6.21
CA LEU A 259 5.82 7.61 7.57
C LEU A 259 7.24 7.12 7.88
N THR A 260 7.89 6.45 6.93
CA THR A 260 9.26 5.92 7.03
C THR A 260 10.27 7.04 7.21
N SER A 261 10.18 8.10 6.39
CA SER A 261 11.05 9.27 6.47
C SER A 261 10.89 10.00 7.81
N LEU A 262 9.65 10.14 8.31
CA LEU A 262 9.41 10.69 9.65
C LEU A 262 10.00 9.81 10.76
N ALA A 263 9.85 8.49 10.66
CA ALA A 263 10.44 7.53 11.60
C ALA A 263 11.98 7.57 11.60
N LEU A 264 12.61 7.60 10.42
CA LEU A 264 14.06 7.74 10.25
C LEU A 264 14.56 9.09 10.78
N MET A 265 13.83 10.18 10.53
CA MET A 265 14.19 11.50 11.06
C MET A 265 14.10 11.53 12.59
N LEU A 266 13.05 10.94 13.16
CA LEU A 266 12.92 10.79 14.61
C LEU A 266 14.04 9.92 15.19
N ALA A 267 14.37 8.79 14.56
CA ALA A 267 15.50 7.93 14.93
C ALA A 267 16.82 8.70 14.90
N TYR A 268 17.10 9.47 13.84
CA TYR A 268 18.29 10.32 13.72
C TYR A 268 18.39 11.39 14.82
N THR A 269 17.26 11.96 15.26
CA THR A 269 17.25 12.96 16.36
C THR A 269 17.32 12.35 17.77
N GLN A 270 17.18 11.04 17.92
CA GLN A 270 17.15 10.31 19.19
C GLN A 270 18.35 9.35 19.38
N ALA A 271 19.25 9.30 18.39
CA ALA A 271 20.50 8.53 18.38
C ALA A 271 21.70 9.38 18.84
#